data_AF-A0A1W6C0A5-F1
#
_entry.id   AF-A0A1W6C0A5-F1
#
_cell.length_a   1.000
_cell.length_b   1.000
_cell.length_c   1.000
_cell.angle_alpha   90.00
_cell.angle_beta   90.00
_cell.angle_gamma   90.00
#
_symmetry.space_group_name_H-M   'P 1'
#
loop_
_entity.id
_entity.type
_entity.pdbx_description
1 polymer ?
#
loop_
_entity_poly.entity_id
_entity_poly.type
_entity_poly.pdbx_seq_one_letter_code
_entity_poly.pdbx_strand_id
1 'polypeptide(L)'
;MRANSSEPQDTVTATQPIAPTRLRWLDLLSKYRQPIGLAVTLLLFAIALIACRHLLLELDLYALHDSILEVPKPALLGAFAAAIAGFIILLGYEFSGARYAGVKLPAKTLAYGGFTAFAIGNAIGLSMLSGGSVRYRLYARHGVGASEVARMTVFASLALGCALPPLAALATLSNLPAASNALHLPATLLGGIAGAVLLLSVVLCIGIYRRRLPEQPYPDNLLVRAGRRTLRLPGRRLTFLQLIITALDVAAAATVLYLLLPEAPPFGPFLLVYLLALAAGVLSHVPGGVGVFEAI
;
A
#
# COMPACT_ATOMS: atom_id res chain seq x y z
N MET A 1 -41.96 -62.58 46.19
CA MET A 1 -42.97 -61.55 46.49
C MET A 1 -42.30 -60.20 46.39
N ARG A 2 -42.69 -59.40 45.40
CA ARG A 2 -42.21 -58.02 45.17
C ARG A 2 -42.93 -57.09 46.14
N ALA A 3 -42.19 -56.28 46.89
CA ALA A 3 -42.73 -55.16 47.65
C ALA A 3 -42.37 -53.86 46.92
N ASN A 4 -43.41 -53.17 46.45
CA ASN A 4 -43.34 -51.84 45.88
C ASN A 4 -43.12 -50.81 47.00
N SER A 5 -42.08 -49.99 46.89
CA SER A 5 -42.00 -48.71 47.59
C SER A 5 -41.70 -47.62 46.55
N SER A 6 -42.63 -46.68 46.48
CA SER A 6 -42.73 -45.49 45.64
C SER A 6 -41.46 -44.62 45.59
N GLU A 7 -40.91 -44.44 44.39
CA GLU A 7 -39.92 -43.39 44.08
C GLU A 7 -40.61 -42.03 43.87
N PRO A 8 -39.97 -40.90 44.22
CA PRO A 8 -40.51 -39.57 43.99
C PRO A 8 -40.51 -39.25 42.48
N GLN A 9 -41.60 -38.65 42.01
CA GLN A 9 -41.69 -38.06 40.67
C GLN A 9 -40.69 -36.90 40.55
N ASP A 10 -39.50 -37.18 40.01
CA ASP A 10 -38.67 -36.15 39.39
C ASP A 10 -39.42 -35.64 38.16
N THR A 11 -40.06 -34.49 38.31
CA THR A 11 -40.57 -33.70 37.19
C THR A 11 -39.39 -33.34 36.31
N VAL A 12 -39.17 -34.13 35.26
CA VAL A 12 -38.25 -33.83 34.17
C VAL A 12 -38.76 -32.54 33.51
N THR A 13 -38.21 -31.41 33.95
CA THR A 13 -38.39 -30.12 33.28
C THR A 13 -37.88 -30.29 31.87
N ALA A 14 -38.79 -30.44 30.91
CA ALA A 14 -38.48 -30.50 29.49
C ALA A 14 -37.63 -29.27 29.13
N THR A 15 -36.36 -29.51 28.83
CA THR A 15 -35.48 -28.52 28.21
C THR A 15 -36.11 -28.14 26.88
N GLN A 16 -36.67 -26.94 26.82
CA GLN A 16 -37.19 -26.40 25.58
C GLN A 16 -36.11 -26.43 24.51
N PRO A 17 -36.43 -26.80 23.26
CA PRO A 17 -35.46 -26.75 22.18
C PRO A 17 -35.03 -25.29 22.01
N ILE A 18 -33.74 -25.03 22.26
CA ILE A 18 -33.10 -23.75 22.00
C ILE A 18 -33.40 -23.41 20.54
N ALA A 19 -34.23 -22.39 20.32
CA ALA A 19 -34.51 -21.85 19.01
C ALA A 19 -33.19 -21.61 18.27
N PRO A 20 -33.05 -21.99 16.98
CA PRO A 20 -31.81 -21.76 16.24
C PRO A 20 -31.58 -20.25 16.16
N THR A 21 -30.76 -19.74 17.07
CA THR A 21 -30.26 -18.38 17.06
C THR A 21 -29.65 -18.13 15.70
N ARG A 22 -30.26 -17.20 14.94
CA ARG A 22 -29.84 -16.73 13.62
C ARG A 22 -28.31 -16.73 13.54
N LEU A 23 -27.75 -17.70 12.80
CA LEU A 23 -26.33 -17.78 12.57
C LEU A 23 -25.88 -16.46 11.94
N ARG A 24 -24.91 -15.86 12.61
CA ARG A 24 -24.46 -14.48 12.43
C ARG A 24 -23.97 -14.33 11.00
N TRP A 25 -24.42 -13.28 10.32
CA TRP A 25 -23.85 -12.82 9.05
C TRP A 25 -22.31 -12.72 9.09
N LEU A 26 -21.75 -12.50 10.29
CA LEU A 26 -20.32 -12.49 10.58
C LEU A 26 -19.64 -13.86 10.45
N ASP A 27 -20.34 -14.97 10.71
CA ASP A 27 -19.83 -16.34 10.57
C ASP A 27 -19.89 -16.83 9.11
N LEU A 28 -20.86 -16.34 8.33
CA LEU A 28 -20.88 -16.54 6.87
C LEU A 28 -19.79 -15.72 6.18
N LEU A 29 -19.59 -14.46 6.61
CA LEU A 29 -18.47 -13.63 6.15
C LEU A 29 -17.13 -14.28 6.49
N SER A 30 -16.98 -14.90 7.67
CA SER A 30 -15.73 -15.56 8.07
C SER A 30 -15.46 -16.87 7.30
N LYS A 31 -16.50 -17.61 6.93
CA LYS A 31 -16.43 -18.85 6.14
C LYS A 31 -16.17 -18.61 4.65
N TYR A 32 -16.67 -17.50 4.08
CA TYR A 32 -16.51 -17.15 2.66
C TYR A 32 -15.48 -16.03 2.40
N ARG A 33 -14.59 -15.70 3.35
CA ARG A 33 -13.59 -14.60 3.15
C ARG A 33 -12.74 -14.76 1.90
N GLN A 34 -12.30 -15.98 1.61
CA GLN A 34 -11.48 -16.28 0.44
C GLN A 34 -12.24 -16.10 -0.89
N PRO A 35 -13.41 -16.73 -1.11
CA PRO A 35 -14.17 -16.52 -2.34
C PRO A 35 -14.73 -15.09 -2.47
N ILE A 36 -15.10 -14.43 -1.38
CA ILE A 36 -15.52 -13.01 -1.41
C ILE A 36 -14.35 -12.12 -1.83
N GLY A 37 -13.16 -12.31 -1.25
CA GLY A 37 -11.97 -11.57 -1.64
C GLY A 37 -11.64 -11.77 -3.12
N LEU A 38 -11.71 -13.02 -3.59
CA LEU A 38 -11.46 -13.37 -4.99
C LEU A 38 -12.50 -12.76 -5.93
N ALA A 39 -13.79 -12.82 -5.55
CA ALA A 39 -14.88 -12.19 -6.29
C ALA A 39 -14.74 -10.66 -6.36
N VAL A 40 -14.36 -10.01 -5.27
CA VAL A 40 -14.10 -8.56 -5.25
C VAL A 40 -12.93 -8.20 -6.14
N THR A 41 -11.82 -8.95 -6.08
CA THR A 41 -10.67 -8.71 -6.99
C THR A 41 -11.04 -8.94 -8.45
N LEU A 42 -11.83 -9.97 -8.74
CA LEU A 42 -12.29 -10.27 -10.10
C LEU A 42 -13.25 -9.19 -10.62
N LEU A 43 -14.13 -8.69 -9.75
CA LEU A 43 -15.05 -7.60 -10.07
C LEU A 43 -14.28 -6.31 -10.36
N LEU A 44 -13.34 -5.92 -9.50
CA LEU A 44 -12.48 -4.75 -9.73
C LEU A 44 -11.65 -4.89 -11.00
N PHE A 45 -11.12 -6.08 -11.27
CA PHE A 45 -10.41 -6.38 -12.51
C PHE A 45 -11.32 -6.28 -13.74
N ALA A 46 -12.55 -6.78 -13.66
CA ALA A 46 -13.53 -6.66 -14.74
C ALA A 46 -13.91 -5.21 -15.00
N ILE A 47 -14.11 -4.40 -13.96
CA ILE A 47 -14.36 -2.96 -14.07
C ILE A 47 -13.17 -2.26 -14.74
N ALA A 48 -11.93 -2.56 -14.32
CA ALA A 48 -10.73 -2.00 -14.95
C ALA A 48 -10.60 -2.40 -16.43
N LEU A 49 -10.95 -3.65 -16.78
CA LEU A 49 -10.98 -4.12 -18.17
C LEU A 49 -12.04 -3.39 -19.01
N ILE A 50 -13.22 -3.14 -18.45
CA ILE A 50 -14.28 -2.39 -19.12
C ILE A 50 -13.85 -0.94 -19.33
N ALA A 51 -13.28 -0.30 -18.31
CA ALA A 51 -12.74 1.06 -18.42
C ALA A 51 -11.62 1.13 -19.46
N CYS A 52 -10.68 0.18 -19.44
CA CYS A 52 -9.59 0.08 -20.41
C CYS A 52 -10.12 -0.15 -21.83
N ARG A 53 -11.14 -1.01 -22.00
CA ARG A 53 -11.81 -1.20 -23.30
C ARG A 53 -12.48 0.08 -23.78
N HIS A 54 -13.10 0.85 -22.89
CA HIS A 54 -13.73 2.11 -23.27
C HIS A 54 -12.68 3.13 -23.71
N LEU A 55 -11.58 3.27 -22.95
CA LEU A 55 -10.41 4.07 -23.34
C LEU A 55 -9.81 3.63 -24.68
N LEU A 56 -9.64 2.31 -24.90
CA LEU A 56 -9.09 1.78 -26.15
C LEU A 56 -10.01 2.00 -27.35
N LEU A 57 -11.33 2.06 -27.15
CA LEU A 57 -12.29 2.32 -28.22
C LEU A 57 -12.33 3.81 -28.62
N GLU A 58 -11.93 4.70 -27.72
CA GLU A 58 -11.78 6.14 -27.98
C GLU A 58 -10.38 6.49 -28.52
N LEU A 59 -9.41 5.57 -28.39
CA LEU A 59 -8.02 5.75 -28.82
C LEU A 59 -7.83 5.36 -30.30
N ASP A 60 -7.48 6.33 -31.13
CA ASP A 60 -6.99 6.05 -32.49
C ASP A 60 -5.56 5.50 -32.42
N LEU A 61 -5.39 4.23 -32.83
CA LEU A 61 -4.10 3.53 -32.83
C LEU A 61 -3.06 4.24 -33.72
N TYR A 62 -3.49 4.93 -34.78
CA TYR A 62 -2.59 5.68 -35.64
C TYR A 62 -2.10 6.96 -34.95
N ALA A 63 -3.01 7.68 -34.27
CA ALA A 63 -2.64 8.84 -33.47
C ALA A 63 -1.70 8.48 -32.30
N LEU A 64 -1.88 7.30 -31.68
CA LEU A 64 -0.96 6.79 -30.65
C LEU A 64 0.43 6.50 -31.22
N HIS A 65 0.50 5.84 -32.38
CA HIS A 65 1.77 5.56 -33.04
C HIS A 65 2.54 6.84 -33.37
N ASP A 66 1.85 7.83 -33.93
CA ASP A 66 2.46 9.10 -34.31
C ASP A 66 2.89 9.89 -33.07
N SER A 67 2.08 9.89 -32.01
CA SER A 67 2.44 10.51 -30.72
C SER A 67 3.68 9.87 -30.08
N ILE A 68 3.85 8.55 -30.18
CA ILE A 68 5.06 7.86 -29.69
C ILE A 68 6.31 8.28 -30.47
N LEU A 69 6.17 8.48 -31.79
CA LEU A 69 7.28 8.92 -32.65
C LEU A 69 7.63 10.40 -32.45
N GLU A 70 6.67 11.23 -32.06
CA GLU A 70 6.88 12.65 -31.76
C GLU A 70 7.56 12.92 -30.41
N VAL A 71 7.66 11.92 -29.52
CA VAL A 71 8.30 12.10 -28.20
C VAL A 71 9.76 12.55 -28.38
N PRO A 72 10.16 13.70 -27.82
CA PRO A 72 11.53 14.17 -27.93
C PRO A 72 12.51 13.17 -27.31
N LYS A 73 13.56 12.80 -28.05
CA LYS A 73 14.67 11.98 -27.55
C LYS A 73 15.25 12.46 -26.19
N PRO A 74 15.44 13.77 -25.91
CA PRO A 74 15.90 14.22 -24.60
C PRO A 74 14.91 13.92 -23.47
N ALA A 75 13.60 14.01 -23.74
CA ALA A 75 12.57 13.63 -22.79
C ALA A 75 12.61 12.13 -22.47
N LEU A 76 12.78 11.29 -23.50
CA LEU A 76 12.91 9.85 -23.33
C LEU A 76 14.15 9.46 -22.51
N LEU A 77 15.31 10.10 -22.78
CA LEU A 77 16.53 9.90 -22.00
C LEU A 77 16.37 10.36 -20.54
N GLY A 78 15.72 11.51 -20.32
CA GLY A 78 15.43 12.02 -18.99
C GLY A 78 14.49 11.09 -18.21
N ALA A 79 13.43 10.59 -18.85
CA ALA A 79 12.51 9.61 -18.26
C ALA A 79 13.23 8.30 -17.92
N PHE A 80 14.11 7.82 -18.79
CA PHE A 80 14.93 6.63 -18.53
C PHE A 80 15.88 6.84 -17.34
N ALA A 81 16.55 7.98 -17.26
CA ALA A 81 17.42 8.32 -16.13
C ALA A 81 16.63 8.43 -14.81
N ALA A 82 15.44 9.05 -14.85
CA ALA A 82 14.54 9.14 -13.70
C ALA A 82 14.05 7.76 -13.24
N ALA A 83 13.77 6.84 -14.18
CA ALA A 83 13.41 5.47 -13.87
C ALA A 83 14.58 4.71 -13.20
N ILE A 84 15.81 4.87 -13.68
CA ILE A 84 17.00 4.30 -13.02
C ILE A 84 17.14 4.85 -11.60
N ALA A 85 16.98 6.16 -11.42
CA ALA A 85 17.02 6.78 -10.10
C ALA A 85 15.92 6.22 -9.18
N GLY A 86 14.70 6.05 -9.68
CA GLY A 86 13.59 5.39 -8.97
C GLY A 86 13.95 3.98 -8.52
N PHE A 87 14.51 3.15 -9.40
CA PHE A 87 14.97 1.80 -9.03
C PHE A 87 16.09 1.82 -7.97
N ILE A 88 17.01 2.78 -8.00
CA ILE A 88 18.03 2.95 -6.97
C ILE A 88 17.37 3.30 -5.61
N ILE A 89 16.38 4.20 -5.62
CA ILE A 89 15.64 4.59 -4.41
C ILE A 89 14.86 3.39 -3.84
N LEU A 90 14.27 2.55 -4.71
CA LEU A 90 13.61 1.30 -4.32
C LEU A 90 14.58 0.32 -3.62
N LEU A 91 15.88 0.32 -3.93
CA LEU A 91 16.84 -0.45 -3.14
C LEU A 91 16.91 0.05 -1.69
N GLY A 92 16.78 1.37 -1.48
CA GLY A 92 16.69 1.98 -0.15
C GLY A 92 15.55 1.40 0.70
N TYR A 93 14.39 1.11 0.09
CA TYR A 93 13.28 0.41 0.76
C TYR A 93 13.69 -0.98 1.22
N GLU A 94 14.41 -1.74 0.40
CA GLU A 94 14.88 -3.07 0.80
C GLU A 94 15.87 -2.99 1.95
N PHE A 95 16.85 -2.09 1.90
CA PHE A 95 17.83 -1.92 2.99
C PHE A 95 17.15 -1.52 4.30
N SER A 96 16.19 -0.61 4.23
CA SER A 96 15.37 -0.19 5.36
C SER A 96 14.54 -1.35 5.91
N GLY A 97 13.88 -2.11 5.03
CA GLY A 97 13.07 -3.28 5.39
C GLY A 97 13.88 -4.42 6.00
N ALA A 98 15.06 -4.72 5.46
CA ALA A 98 15.95 -5.75 5.99
C ALA A 98 16.43 -5.39 7.40
N ARG A 99 16.78 -4.11 7.61
CA ARG A 99 17.17 -3.58 8.93
C ARG A 99 16.02 -3.69 9.94
N TYR A 100 14.80 -3.34 9.53
CA TYR A 100 13.60 -3.50 10.35
C TYR A 100 13.32 -4.96 10.74
N ALA A 101 13.42 -5.87 9.76
CA ALA A 101 13.17 -7.30 9.96
C ALA A 101 14.29 -8.01 10.74
N GLY A 102 15.44 -7.37 10.96
CA GLY A 102 16.61 -7.97 11.61
C GLY A 102 17.37 -8.95 10.71
N VAL A 103 17.17 -8.85 9.39
CA VAL A 103 17.76 -9.75 8.41
C VAL A 103 19.14 -9.24 8.00
N LYS A 104 20.16 -10.07 8.17
CA LYS A 104 21.54 -9.79 7.73
C LYS A 104 21.80 -10.52 6.41
N LEU A 105 21.68 -9.80 5.30
CA LEU A 105 22.04 -10.30 3.97
C LEU A 105 23.17 -9.46 3.37
N PRO A 106 23.99 -10.05 2.46
CA PRO A 106 24.94 -9.26 1.70
C PRO A 106 24.20 -8.23 0.85
N ALA A 107 24.73 -7.00 0.79
CA ALA A 107 24.12 -5.88 0.08
C ALA A 107 23.79 -6.19 -1.39
N LYS A 108 24.63 -7.00 -2.05
CA LYS A 108 24.41 -7.47 -3.42
C LYS A 108 23.13 -8.32 -3.54
N THR A 109 22.95 -9.31 -2.66
CA THR A 109 21.73 -10.15 -2.64
C THR A 109 20.49 -9.32 -2.38
N LEU A 110 20.59 -8.34 -1.50
CA LEU A 110 19.48 -7.44 -1.20
C LEU A 110 19.14 -6.56 -2.41
N ALA A 111 20.15 -6.01 -3.09
CA ALA A 111 19.96 -5.21 -4.30
C ALA A 111 19.31 -6.01 -5.43
N TYR A 112 19.82 -7.20 -5.75
CA TYR A 112 19.23 -8.07 -6.78
C TYR A 112 17.82 -8.54 -6.42
N GLY A 113 17.59 -8.90 -5.15
CA GLY A 113 16.27 -9.30 -4.65
C GLY A 113 15.26 -8.18 -4.69
N GLY A 114 15.65 -6.98 -4.28
CA GLY A 114 14.83 -5.78 -4.38
C GLY A 114 14.46 -5.44 -5.80
N PHE A 115 15.47 -5.32 -6.67
CA PHE A 115 15.26 -4.99 -8.08
C PHE A 115 14.28 -5.96 -8.75
N THR A 116 14.51 -7.26 -8.61
CA THR A 116 13.64 -8.29 -9.21
C THR A 116 12.25 -8.30 -8.58
N ALA A 117 12.14 -8.19 -7.27
CA ALA A 117 10.84 -8.18 -6.58
C ALA A 117 10.01 -6.94 -6.90
N PHE A 118 10.63 -5.76 -7.01
CA PHE A 118 9.92 -4.53 -7.38
C PHE A 118 9.58 -4.49 -8.86
N ALA A 119 10.47 -4.92 -9.75
CA ALA A 119 10.16 -5.01 -11.18
C ALA A 119 8.95 -5.95 -11.43
N ILE A 120 8.98 -7.15 -10.84
CA ILE A 120 7.89 -8.11 -10.96
C ILE A 120 6.63 -7.63 -10.23
N GLY A 121 6.79 -7.03 -9.04
CA GLY A 121 5.68 -6.51 -8.25
C GLY A 121 4.94 -5.37 -8.94
N ASN A 122 5.66 -4.43 -9.55
CA ASN A 122 5.06 -3.31 -10.26
C ASN A 122 4.47 -3.72 -11.62
N ALA A 123 5.06 -4.70 -12.31
CA ALA A 123 4.56 -5.17 -13.60
C ALA A 123 3.32 -6.08 -13.49
N ILE A 124 3.33 -7.05 -12.57
CA ILE A 124 2.25 -8.06 -12.46
C ILE A 124 1.13 -7.56 -11.53
N GLY A 125 1.42 -6.61 -10.64
CA GLY A 125 0.51 -6.22 -9.57
C GLY A 125 0.48 -7.24 -8.43
N LEU A 126 -0.40 -7.01 -7.45
CA LEU A 126 -0.41 -7.74 -6.17
C LEU A 126 1.00 -7.78 -5.56
N SER A 127 1.70 -6.64 -5.53
CA SER A 127 3.14 -6.54 -5.23
C SER A 127 3.54 -7.20 -3.91
N MET A 128 2.61 -7.28 -2.95
CA MET A 128 2.79 -8.00 -1.70
C MET A 128 2.92 -9.52 -1.88
N LEU A 129 2.13 -10.12 -2.78
CA LEU A 129 2.14 -11.56 -3.06
C LEU A 129 3.19 -11.91 -4.12
N SER A 130 3.20 -11.17 -5.24
CA SER A 130 4.12 -11.37 -6.36
C SER A 130 5.56 -11.01 -5.98
N GLY A 131 5.80 -9.78 -5.52
CA GLY A 131 7.12 -9.36 -5.04
C GLY A 131 7.56 -10.08 -3.77
N GLY A 132 6.63 -10.36 -2.85
CA GLY A 132 6.92 -11.11 -1.62
C GLY A 132 7.37 -12.55 -1.86
N SER A 133 6.75 -13.25 -2.82
CA SER A 133 7.15 -14.63 -3.19
C SER A 133 8.53 -14.68 -3.87
N VAL A 134 8.84 -13.69 -4.72
CA VAL A 134 10.18 -13.54 -5.33
C VAL A 134 11.24 -13.33 -4.25
N ARG A 135 11.00 -12.41 -3.30
CA ARG A 135 11.89 -12.18 -2.15
C ARG A 135 12.07 -13.46 -1.34
N TYR A 136 10.99 -14.16 -1.03
CA TYR A 136 11.06 -15.42 -0.28
C TYR A 136 11.92 -16.45 -1.00
N ARG A 137 11.71 -16.66 -2.30
CA ARG A 137 12.48 -17.66 -3.06
C ARG A 137 13.97 -17.33 -3.14
N LEU A 138 14.32 -16.04 -3.22
CA LEU A 138 15.73 -15.62 -3.30
C LEU A 138 16.41 -15.61 -1.92
N TYR A 139 15.71 -15.14 -0.89
CA TYR A 139 16.26 -15.01 0.46
C TYR A 139 16.21 -16.31 1.26
N ALA A 140 15.29 -17.23 0.97
CA ALA A 140 15.26 -18.56 1.59
C ALA A 140 16.54 -19.36 1.33
N ARG A 141 17.18 -19.15 0.16
CA ARG A 141 18.51 -19.73 -0.16
C ARG A 141 19.62 -19.23 0.78
N HIS A 142 19.40 -18.11 1.45
CA HIS A 142 20.33 -17.49 2.38
C HIS A 142 19.87 -17.64 3.85
N GLY A 143 18.94 -18.56 4.12
CA GLY A 143 18.46 -18.86 5.48
C GLY A 143 17.42 -17.88 6.03
N VAL A 144 16.83 -17.01 5.21
CA VAL A 144 15.77 -16.08 5.64
C VAL A 144 14.42 -16.77 5.58
N GLY A 145 13.70 -16.79 6.70
CA GLY A 145 12.36 -17.38 6.78
C GLY A 145 11.27 -16.54 6.10
N ALA A 146 10.13 -17.18 5.85
CA ALA A 146 8.96 -16.52 5.29
C ALA A 146 8.42 -15.40 6.21
N SER A 147 8.62 -15.55 7.52
CA SER A 147 8.16 -14.59 8.53
C SER A 147 8.90 -13.25 8.41
N GLU A 148 10.19 -13.28 8.12
CA GLU A 148 11.04 -12.11 7.94
C GLU A 148 10.69 -11.39 6.64
N VAL A 149 10.48 -12.13 5.55
CA VAL A 149 10.05 -11.55 4.27
C VAL A 149 8.67 -10.91 4.37
N ALA A 150 7.74 -11.55 5.10
CA ALA A 150 6.44 -10.97 5.39
C ALA A 150 6.58 -9.67 6.20
N ARG A 151 7.47 -9.62 7.19
CA ARG A 151 7.74 -8.39 7.96
C ARG A 151 8.31 -7.28 7.09
N MET A 152 9.27 -7.58 6.22
CA MET A 152 9.82 -6.61 5.25
C MET A 152 8.73 -6.04 4.36
N THR A 153 7.87 -6.91 3.83
CA THR A 153 6.80 -6.52 2.90
C THR A 153 5.73 -5.67 3.59
N VAL A 154 5.26 -6.09 4.77
CA VAL A 154 4.31 -5.33 5.58
C VAL A 154 4.90 -3.97 5.98
N PHE A 155 6.18 -3.92 6.34
CA PHE A 155 6.87 -2.68 6.65
C PHE A 155 6.87 -1.72 5.46
N ALA A 156 7.22 -2.19 4.27
CA ALA A 156 7.19 -1.36 3.06
C ALA A 156 5.79 -0.84 2.74
N SER A 157 4.75 -1.68 2.85
CA SER A 157 3.36 -1.26 2.62
C SER A 157 2.88 -0.24 3.66
N LEU A 158 3.19 -0.44 4.94
CA LEU A 158 2.85 0.51 6.01
C LEU A 158 3.62 1.82 5.86
N ALA A 159 4.89 1.75 5.48
CA ALA A 159 5.71 2.91 5.19
C ALA A 159 5.10 3.79 4.09
N LEU A 160 4.75 3.17 2.96
CA LEU A 160 4.11 3.86 1.84
C LEU A 160 2.75 4.44 2.26
N GLY A 161 1.89 3.65 2.89
CA GLY A 161 0.57 4.09 3.35
C GLY A 161 0.61 5.21 4.40
N CYS A 162 1.65 5.26 5.24
CA CYS A 162 1.84 6.34 6.22
C CYS A 162 2.50 7.58 5.62
N ALA A 163 3.32 7.44 4.58
CA ALA A 163 4.05 8.55 3.97
C ALA A 163 3.25 9.24 2.85
N LEU A 164 2.42 8.53 2.10
CA LEU A 164 1.62 9.10 1.00
C LEU A 164 0.68 10.23 1.44
N PRO A 165 -0.16 10.07 2.50
CA PRO A 165 -1.07 11.15 2.92
C PRO A 165 -0.38 12.47 3.30
N PRO A 166 0.69 12.48 4.14
CA PRO A 166 1.38 13.73 4.45
C PRO A 166 2.13 14.30 3.23
N LEU A 167 2.65 13.48 2.32
CA LEU A 167 3.25 13.98 1.07
C LEU A 167 2.21 14.62 0.15
N ALA A 168 1.03 14.02 -0.01
CA ALA A 168 -0.08 14.61 -0.74
C ALA A 168 -0.58 15.90 -0.10
N ALA A 169 -0.64 15.95 1.24
CA ALA A 169 -0.97 17.15 1.99
C ALA A 169 0.07 18.27 1.82
N LEU A 170 1.37 17.95 1.76
CA LEU A 170 2.42 18.93 1.49
C LEU A 170 2.38 19.42 0.04
N ALA A 171 2.12 18.53 -0.93
CA ALA A 171 1.98 18.88 -2.34
C ALA A 171 0.76 19.78 -2.60
N THR A 172 -0.37 19.52 -1.92
CA THR A 172 -1.55 20.40 -1.96
C THR A 172 -1.24 21.77 -1.35
N LEU A 173 -0.60 21.82 -0.16
CA LEU A 173 -0.28 23.07 0.52
C LEU A 173 0.74 23.94 -0.23
N SER A 174 1.66 23.34 -1.00
CA SER A 174 2.66 24.09 -1.74
C SER A 174 2.08 24.91 -2.89
N ASN A 175 0.95 24.46 -3.48
CA ASN A 175 0.28 25.20 -4.54
C ASN A 175 -1.25 25.02 -4.49
N LEU A 176 -1.88 25.64 -3.49
CA LEU A 176 -3.34 25.63 -3.28
C LEU A 176 -4.16 26.03 -4.52
N PRO A 177 -3.82 27.12 -5.24
CA PRO A 177 -4.60 27.54 -6.41
C PRO A 177 -4.58 26.50 -7.53
N ALA A 178 -3.41 25.91 -7.80
CA ALA A 178 -3.30 24.91 -8.85
C ALA A 178 -3.96 23.58 -8.45
N ALA A 179 -3.85 23.21 -7.17
CA ALA A 179 -4.56 22.07 -6.60
C ALA A 179 -6.08 22.24 -6.67
N SER A 180 -6.57 23.44 -6.36
CA SER A 180 -7.99 23.80 -6.43
C SER A 180 -8.52 23.69 -7.85
N ASN A 181 -7.75 24.14 -8.85
CA ASN A 181 -8.11 24.01 -10.26
C ASN A 181 -8.11 22.55 -10.73
N ALA A 182 -7.11 21.75 -10.33
CA ALA A 182 -7.02 20.35 -10.74
C ALA A 182 -8.17 19.50 -10.15
N LEU A 183 -8.52 19.72 -8.89
CA LEU A 183 -9.56 18.97 -8.18
C LEU A 183 -10.97 19.57 -8.30
N HIS A 184 -11.11 20.74 -8.92
CA HIS A 184 -12.37 21.52 -8.94
C HIS A 184 -12.98 21.73 -7.55
N LEU A 185 -12.14 21.84 -6.52
CA LEU A 185 -12.55 22.02 -5.12
C LEU A 185 -12.06 23.37 -4.59
N PRO A 186 -12.80 24.02 -3.67
CA PRO A 186 -12.39 25.30 -3.12
C PRO A 186 -11.08 25.16 -2.32
N ALA A 187 -10.14 26.07 -2.58
CA ALA A 187 -8.81 26.08 -1.97
C ALA A 187 -8.84 26.06 -0.42
N THR A 188 -9.87 26.67 0.19
CA THR A 188 -10.08 26.67 1.64
C THR A 188 -10.41 25.28 2.20
N LEU A 189 -11.26 24.51 1.52
CA LEU A 189 -11.57 23.14 1.90
C LEU A 189 -10.34 22.25 1.72
N LEU A 190 -9.63 22.42 0.61
CA LEU A 190 -8.43 21.64 0.30
C LEU A 190 -7.31 21.89 1.32
N GLY A 191 -7.06 23.16 1.65
CA GLY A 191 -6.10 23.54 2.69
C GLY A 191 -6.51 23.03 4.07
N GLY A 192 -7.81 23.04 4.39
CA GLY A 192 -8.35 22.48 5.63
C GLY A 192 -8.14 20.97 5.74
N ILE A 193 -8.43 20.22 4.68
CA ILE A 193 -8.20 18.76 4.63
C ILE A 193 -6.70 18.45 4.72
N ALA A 194 -5.87 19.13 3.93
CA ALA A 194 -4.41 18.93 3.96
C ALA A 194 -3.83 19.24 5.35
N GLY A 195 -4.24 20.35 5.97
CA GLY A 195 -3.85 20.71 7.34
C GLY A 195 -4.31 19.68 8.38
N ALA A 196 -5.54 19.17 8.26
CA ALA A 196 -6.07 18.14 9.14
C ALA A 196 -5.32 16.80 8.98
N VAL A 197 -4.98 16.41 7.75
CA VAL A 197 -4.18 15.21 7.48
C VAL A 197 -2.79 15.34 8.09
N LEU A 198 -2.12 16.48 7.93
CA LEU A 198 -0.80 16.71 8.56
C LEU A 198 -0.89 16.70 10.09
N LEU A 199 -1.89 17.38 10.67
CA LEU A 199 -2.12 17.34 12.11
C LEU A 199 -2.37 15.91 12.61
N LEU A 200 -3.19 15.15 11.89
CA LEU A 200 -3.47 13.76 12.22
C LEU A 200 -2.19 12.91 12.14
N SER A 201 -1.37 13.06 11.08
CA SER A 201 -0.08 12.38 10.96
C SER A 201 0.86 12.72 12.11
N VAL A 202 0.93 13.99 12.53
CA VAL A 202 1.73 14.44 13.66
C VAL A 202 1.20 13.86 14.99
N VAL A 203 -0.11 13.91 15.21
CA VAL A 203 -0.76 13.36 16.41
C VAL A 203 -0.57 11.84 16.49
N LEU A 204 -0.68 11.12 15.37
CA LEU A 204 -0.37 9.68 15.31
C LEU A 204 1.09 9.41 15.63
N CYS A 205 2.03 10.15 15.05
CA CYS A 205 3.44 10.04 15.38
C CYS A 205 3.71 10.28 16.88
N ILE A 206 3.12 11.32 17.46
CA ILE A 206 3.26 11.64 18.89
C ILE A 206 2.59 10.56 19.75
N GLY A 207 1.40 10.09 19.39
CA GLY A 207 0.66 9.04 20.11
C GLY A 207 1.38 7.70 20.11
N ILE A 208 1.97 7.33 18.97
CA ILE A 208 2.84 6.16 18.83
C ILE A 208 4.10 6.32 19.71
N TYR A 209 4.72 7.50 19.70
CA TYR A 209 5.91 7.78 20.48
C TYR A 209 5.64 7.77 22.00
N ARG A 210 4.47 8.22 22.45
CA ARG A 210 4.07 8.22 23.87
C ARG A 210 3.75 6.81 24.42
N ARG A 211 3.42 5.84 23.56
CA ARG A 211 3.12 4.44 23.96
C ARG A 211 4.33 3.50 23.85
N ARG A 212 5.54 4.07 23.74
CA ARG A 212 6.81 3.39 23.64
C ARG A 212 7.12 2.55 24.89
N LEU A 213 7.47 1.27 24.70
CA LEU A 213 8.03 0.43 25.76
C LEU A 213 9.50 0.77 26.03
N PRO A 214 9.97 0.68 27.29
CA PRO A 214 11.38 0.92 27.64
C PRO A 214 12.34 -0.06 26.96
N GLU A 215 11.93 -1.32 26.80
CA GLU A 215 12.75 -2.38 26.22
C GLU A 215 12.92 -2.20 24.71
N GLN A 216 14.17 -2.06 24.26
CA GLN A 216 14.59 -1.91 22.87
C GLN A 216 15.51 -3.08 22.50
N PRO A 217 14.98 -4.23 22.04
CA PRO A 217 15.82 -5.35 21.67
C PRO A 217 16.68 -5.10 20.42
N TYR A 218 16.36 -4.07 19.61
CA TYR A 218 17.18 -3.65 18.46
C TYR A 218 17.22 -2.11 18.39
N PRO A 219 18.36 -1.50 18.00
CA PRO A 219 18.53 -0.04 17.97
C PRO A 219 17.59 0.67 16.98
N ASP A 220 17.07 -0.04 15.97
CA ASP A 220 16.21 0.52 14.91
C ASP A 220 14.72 0.15 15.06
N ASN A 221 14.32 -0.56 16.13
CA ASN A 221 12.94 -1.01 16.35
C ASN A 221 12.34 -0.42 17.64
N LEU A 222 11.15 0.14 17.51
CA LEU A 222 10.32 0.66 18.60
C LEU A 222 9.25 -0.38 18.99
N LEU A 223 9.33 -0.95 20.19
CA LEU A 223 8.20 -1.72 20.73
C LEU A 223 7.15 -0.75 21.28
N VAL A 224 5.92 -0.87 20.82
CA VAL A 224 4.78 -0.07 21.27
C VAL A 224 3.67 -0.99 21.75
N ARG A 225 3.11 -0.69 22.92
CA ARG A 225 1.99 -1.48 23.46
C ARG A 225 0.68 -0.99 22.86
N ALA A 226 0.05 -1.82 22.04
CA ALA A 226 -1.30 -1.60 21.53
C ALA A 226 -2.25 -2.55 22.29
N GLY A 227 -2.69 -2.13 23.48
CA GLY A 227 -3.58 -2.93 24.34
C GLY A 227 -2.89 -4.19 24.89
N ARG A 228 -3.43 -5.38 24.57
CA ARG A 228 -2.85 -6.69 24.96
C ARG A 228 -1.75 -7.20 24.03
N ARG A 229 -1.47 -6.52 22.90
CA ARG A 229 -0.45 -6.92 21.91
C ARG A 229 0.72 -5.93 21.88
N THR A 230 1.93 -6.45 21.69
CA THR A 230 3.14 -5.65 21.45
C THR A 230 3.33 -5.49 19.93
N LEU A 231 3.23 -4.26 19.43
CA LEU A 231 3.53 -3.94 18.04
C LEU A 231 5.01 -3.54 17.96
N ARG A 232 5.77 -4.15 17.07
CA ARG A 232 7.07 -3.62 16.65
C ARG A 232 6.78 -2.56 15.59
N LEU A 233 7.33 -1.37 15.79
CA LEU A 233 7.24 -0.22 14.89
C LEU A 233 8.66 0.22 14.54
N PRO A 234 8.86 0.88 13.39
CA PRO A 234 10.17 1.43 13.04
C PRO A 234 10.60 2.49 14.06
N GLY A 235 11.90 2.58 14.34
CA GLY A 235 12.47 3.67 15.13
C GLY A 235 12.31 5.03 14.43
N ARG A 236 12.57 6.12 15.15
CA ARG A 236 12.46 7.51 14.61
C ARG A 236 13.34 7.72 13.38
N ARG A 237 14.58 7.22 13.44
CA ARG A 237 15.55 7.33 12.33
C ARG A 237 15.07 6.58 11.10
N LEU A 238 14.58 5.36 11.28
CA LEU A 238 14.09 4.53 10.18
C LEU A 238 12.82 5.13 9.58
N THR A 239 11.91 5.65 10.39
CA THR A 239 10.69 6.33 9.93
C THR A 239 11.02 7.57 9.10
N PHE A 240 11.97 8.39 9.56
CA PHE A 240 12.39 9.59 8.84
C PHE A 240 13.11 9.24 7.52
N LEU A 241 14.02 8.27 7.56
CA LEU A 241 14.69 7.76 6.37
C LEU A 241 13.67 7.24 5.36
N GLN A 242 12.68 6.48 5.83
CA GLN A 242 11.62 5.91 5.01
C GLN A 242 10.74 6.99 4.37
N LEU A 243 10.44 8.07 5.10
CA LEU A 243 9.71 9.21 4.54
C LEU A 243 10.50 9.87 3.41
N ILE A 244 11.81 10.09 3.60
CA ILE A 244 12.68 10.65 2.55
C ILE A 244 12.73 9.71 1.34
N ILE A 245 12.96 8.42 1.55
CA ILE A 245 13.00 7.42 0.48
C ILE A 245 11.68 7.44 -0.29
N THR A 246 10.53 7.47 0.41
CA THR A 246 9.21 7.51 -0.23
C THR A 246 8.98 8.80 -1.00
N ALA A 247 9.40 9.95 -0.46
CA ALA A 247 9.29 11.23 -1.15
C ALA A 247 10.11 11.25 -2.45
N LEU A 248 11.35 10.74 -2.40
CA LEU A 248 12.22 10.65 -3.57
C LEU A 248 11.67 9.65 -4.60
N ASP A 249 11.15 8.52 -4.15
CA ASP A 249 10.56 7.49 -5.02
C ASP A 249 9.36 8.04 -5.80
N VAL A 250 8.42 8.66 -5.09
CA VAL A 250 7.26 9.31 -5.73
C VAL A 250 7.69 10.44 -6.65
N ALA A 251 8.66 11.27 -6.24
CA ALA A 251 9.15 12.35 -7.09
C ALA A 251 9.82 11.84 -8.37
N ALA A 252 10.62 10.77 -8.28
CA ALA A 252 11.25 10.14 -9.43
C ALA A 252 10.19 9.54 -10.37
N ALA A 253 9.22 8.81 -9.81
CA ALA A 253 8.15 8.19 -10.60
C ALA A 253 7.23 9.23 -11.26
N ALA A 254 6.92 10.33 -10.56
CA ALA A 254 6.21 11.47 -11.15
C ALA A 254 7.04 12.12 -12.27
N THR A 255 8.35 12.30 -12.07
CA THR A 255 9.24 12.91 -13.08
C THR A 255 9.29 12.09 -14.38
N VAL A 256 9.25 10.75 -14.29
CA VAL A 256 9.18 9.87 -15.48
C VAL A 256 7.97 10.24 -16.34
N LEU A 257 6.78 10.32 -15.73
CA LEU A 257 5.55 10.64 -16.45
C LEU A 257 5.51 12.10 -16.90
N TYR A 258 6.00 13.02 -16.07
CA TYR A 258 6.07 14.45 -16.38
C TYR A 258 6.90 14.74 -17.63
N LEU A 259 8.06 14.08 -17.78
CA LEU A 259 8.95 14.28 -18.92
C LEU A 259 8.38 13.72 -20.22
N LEU A 260 7.53 12.70 -20.14
CA LEU A 260 6.88 12.10 -21.31
C LEU A 260 5.62 12.87 -21.75
N LEU A 261 5.16 13.85 -20.97
CA LEU A 261 3.99 14.65 -21.30
C LEU A 261 4.36 15.79 -22.28
N PRO A 262 3.70 15.89 -23.44
CA PRO A 262 4.03 16.92 -24.44
C PRO A 262 3.69 18.35 -23.95
N GLU A 263 2.57 18.51 -23.24
CA GLU A 263 2.17 19.75 -22.57
C GLU A 263 2.08 19.53 -21.06
N ALA A 264 3.23 19.59 -20.38
CA ALA A 264 3.27 19.37 -18.94
C ALA A 264 2.73 20.61 -18.18
N PRO A 265 1.70 20.45 -17.31
CA PRO A 265 1.31 21.52 -16.40
C PRO A 265 2.45 21.80 -15.40
N PRO A 266 2.38 22.86 -14.57
CA PRO A 266 3.40 23.08 -13.56
C PRO A 266 3.62 21.84 -12.68
N PHE A 267 4.87 21.55 -12.32
CA PHE A 267 5.21 20.31 -11.61
C PHE A 267 4.44 20.08 -10.30
N GLY A 268 4.10 21.16 -9.58
CA GLY A 268 3.33 21.09 -8.32
C GLY A 268 1.95 20.42 -8.46
N PRO A 269 1.00 20.98 -9.23
CA PRO A 269 -0.29 20.34 -9.48
C PRO A 269 -0.17 18.98 -10.16
N PHE A 270 0.81 18.78 -11.05
CA PHE A 270 1.07 17.45 -11.63
C PHE A 270 1.39 16.40 -10.55
N LEU A 271 2.33 16.72 -9.65
CA LEU A 271 2.73 15.83 -8.55
C LEU A 271 1.55 15.51 -7.63
N LEU A 272 0.64 16.46 -7.43
CA LEU A 272 -0.57 16.26 -6.65
C LEU A 272 -1.53 15.27 -7.31
N VAL A 273 -1.83 15.45 -8.59
CA VAL A 273 -2.70 14.53 -9.35
C VAL A 273 -2.06 13.14 -9.37
N TYR A 274 -0.75 13.07 -9.62
CA TYR A 274 0.03 11.84 -9.55
C TYR A 274 -0.09 11.15 -8.18
N LEU A 275 0.03 11.89 -7.08
CA LEU A 275 -0.10 11.35 -5.72
C LEU A 275 -1.51 10.82 -5.44
N LEU A 276 -2.55 11.48 -5.95
CA LEU A 276 -3.93 11.00 -5.83
C LEU A 276 -4.16 9.74 -6.68
N ALA A 277 -3.68 9.73 -7.92
CA ALA A 277 -3.74 8.58 -8.82
C ALA A 277 -3.00 7.38 -8.22
N LEU A 278 -1.81 7.60 -7.66
CA LEU A 278 -1.03 6.58 -6.96
C LEU A 278 -1.77 6.07 -5.71
N ALA A 279 -2.32 6.96 -4.89
CA ALA A 279 -3.06 6.58 -3.68
C ALA A 279 -4.32 5.76 -4.03
N ALA A 280 -5.09 6.18 -5.04
CA ALA A 280 -6.25 5.46 -5.53
C ALA A 280 -5.87 4.10 -6.13
N GLY A 281 -4.79 4.06 -6.92
CA GLY A 281 -4.24 2.83 -7.48
C GLY A 281 -3.86 1.82 -6.40
N VAL A 282 -3.12 2.26 -5.38
CA VAL A 282 -2.73 1.40 -4.24
C VAL A 282 -3.95 0.92 -3.44
N LEU A 283 -4.92 1.80 -3.17
CA LEU A 283 -6.11 1.50 -2.37
C LEU A 283 -7.08 0.56 -3.09
N SER A 284 -7.13 0.64 -4.42
CA SER A 284 -7.96 -0.22 -5.26
C SER A 284 -7.47 -1.67 -5.33
N HIS A 285 -6.22 -1.94 -4.93
CA HIS A 285 -5.56 -3.24 -5.11
C HIS A 285 -5.56 -3.77 -6.55
N VAL A 286 -5.81 -2.91 -7.55
CA VAL A 286 -5.82 -3.30 -8.96
C VAL A 286 -4.39 -3.62 -9.41
N PRO A 287 -4.17 -4.71 -10.17
CA PRO A 287 -2.84 -5.06 -10.67
C PRO A 287 -2.21 -3.91 -11.47
N GLY A 288 -1.01 -3.47 -11.07
CA GLY A 288 -0.29 -2.37 -11.70
C GLY A 288 -0.96 -0.99 -11.59
N GLY A 289 -2.06 -0.85 -10.83
CA GLY A 289 -2.86 0.38 -10.81
C GLY A 289 -3.56 0.71 -12.13
N VAL A 290 -3.51 -0.20 -13.10
CA VAL A 290 -3.99 0.03 -14.48
C VAL A 290 -5.49 0.33 -14.46
N GLY A 291 -5.89 1.37 -15.19
CA GLY A 291 -7.29 1.81 -15.28
C GLY A 291 -7.73 2.77 -14.17
N VAL A 292 -7.31 2.58 -12.92
CA VAL A 292 -7.59 3.56 -11.84
C VAL A 292 -6.65 4.75 -11.92
N PHE A 293 -5.37 4.48 -12.18
CA PHE A 293 -4.36 5.53 -12.36
C PHE A 293 -4.64 6.38 -13.61
N GLU A 294 -5.10 5.74 -14.70
CA GLU A 294 -5.44 6.41 -15.97
C GLU A 294 -6.77 7.19 -15.92
N ALA A 295 -7.66 6.84 -15.00
CA ALA A 295 -8.97 7.48 -14.89
C ALA A 295 -8.95 8.81 -14.11
N ILE A 296 -7.82 9.15 -13.48
CA ILE A 296 -7.62 10.33 -12.63
C ILE A 296 -6.75 11.33 -13.38
#